data_AF-A0A381XN44-F1
#
_entry.id   AF-A0A381XN44-F1
#
_cell.length_a   1.000
_cell.length_b   1.000
_cell.length_c   1.000
_cell.angle_alpha   90.00
_cell.angle_beta   90.00
_cell.angle_gamma   90.00
#
_symmetry.space_group_name_H-M   'P 1'
#
loop_
_entity.id
_entity.type
_entity.pdbx_description
1 polymer ?
#
loop_
_entity_poly.entity_id
_entity_poly.type
_entity_poly.pdbx_seq_one_letter_code
_entity_poly.pdbx_strand_id
1 'polypeptide(L)'
;MANLKDIEMWQNTPPNLEDKFKINAVKTLLRQSARYTAAAEQDKNPLIALLHSNYGAAYLFALRDISSDNDIKAIMNVDIHKFAKKVTDIQDKSSKKVSATCPNMAGNVDKYLLKIAGDL
;
A
#
# COMPACT_ATOMS: atom_id res chain seq x y z
N MET A 1 -22.09 -16.98 9.71
CA MET A 1 -22.24 -17.12 8.24
C MET A 1 -22.94 -15.87 7.76
N ALA A 2 -22.38 -15.13 6.79
CA ALA A 2 -23.05 -13.98 6.20
C ALA A 2 -24.37 -14.44 5.56
N ASN A 3 -25.44 -13.66 5.72
CA ASN A 3 -26.75 -13.97 5.16
C ASN A 3 -26.69 -13.79 3.64
N LEU A 4 -27.35 -14.64 2.86
CA LEU A 4 -27.49 -14.46 1.40
C LEU A 4 -28.04 -13.08 1.03
N LYS A 5 -28.85 -12.46 1.90
CA LYS A 5 -29.32 -11.07 1.75
C LYS A 5 -28.20 -10.03 1.77
N ASP A 6 -27.06 -10.31 2.40
CA ASP A 6 -25.90 -9.41 2.42
C ASP A 6 -25.15 -9.44 1.06
N ILE A 7 -25.30 -10.53 0.30
CA ILE A 7 -24.70 -10.68 -1.04
C ILE A 7 -25.49 -9.88 -2.09
N GLU A 8 -26.81 -9.74 -1.90
CA GLU A 8 -27.69 -8.97 -2.79
C GLU A 8 -27.48 -7.45 -2.70
N MET A 9 -26.82 -6.92 -1.64
CA MET A 9 -26.62 -5.47 -1.49
C MET A 9 -25.73 -4.87 -2.59
N TRP A 10 -24.76 -5.64 -3.08
CA TRP A 10 -23.77 -5.18 -4.06
C TRP A 10 -24.25 -5.36 -5.51
N GLN A 11 -25.23 -6.22 -5.73
CA GLN A 11 -25.71 -6.61 -7.06
C GLN A 11 -26.62 -5.57 -7.74
N ASN A 12 -27.13 -4.60 -6.97
CA ASN A 12 -28.07 -3.59 -7.45
C ASN A 12 -27.45 -2.21 -7.69
N THR A 13 -26.12 -2.12 -7.79
CA THR A 13 -25.44 -0.85 -8.07
C THR A 13 -25.66 -0.46 -9.54
N PRO A 14 -26.15 0.76 -9.85
CA PRO A 14 -26.23 1.23 -11.23
C PRO A 14 -24.84 1.22 -11.89
N PRO A 15 -24.69 0.69 -13.13
CA PRO A 15 -23.37 0.53 -13.76
C PRO A 15 -22.55 1.84 -13.84
N ASN A 16 -23.20 2.96 -14.16
CA ASN A 16 -22.56 4.27 -14.25
C ASN A 16 -22.07 4.83 -12.90
N LEU A 17 -22.72 4.41 -11.81
CA LEU A 17 -22.40 4.82 -10.46
C LEU A 17 -21.17 4.05 -9.96
N GLU A 18 -21.11 2.75 -10.27
CA GLU A 18 -19.97 1.88 -9.99
C GLU A 18 -18.68 2.40 -10.66
N ASP A 19 -18.73 2.78 -11.94
CA ASP A 19 -17.59 3.35 -12.66
C ASP A 19 -17.09 4.66 -12.02
N LYS A 20 -18.01 5.56 -11.66
CA LYS A 20 -17.65 6.83 -10.99
C LYS A 20 -17.02 6.58 -9.63
N PHE A 21 -17.53 5.62 -8.86
CA PHE A 21 -16.94 5.24 -7.57
C PHE A 21 -15.57 4.61 -7.74
N LYS A 22 -15.39 3.70 -8.72
CA LYS A 22 -14.10 3.09 -9.02
C LYS A 22 -13.05 4.14 -9.38
N ILE A 23 -13.37 5.09 -10.27
CA ILE A 23 -12.46 6.19 -10.64
C ILE A 23 -12.05 7.01 -9.41
N ASN A 24 -12.99 7.36 -8.54
CA ASN A 24 -12.72 8.13 -7.33
C ASN A 24 -11.91 7.34 -6.29
N ALA A 25 -12.17 6.04 -6.13
CA ALA A 25 -11.41 5.16 -5.26
C ALA A 25 -9.96 5.04 -5.74
N VAL A 26 -9.73 4.79 -7.04
CA VAL A 26 -8.40 4.75 -7.66
C VAL A 26 -7.63 6.05 -7.41
N LYS A 27 -8.26 7.20 -7.68
CA LYS A 27 -7.67 8.52 -7.42
C LYS A 27 -7.29 8.70 -5.95
N THR A 28 -8.18 8.33 -5.05
CA THR A 28 -7.99 8.48 -3.61
C THR A 28 -6.84 7.61 -3.12
N LEU A 29 -6.87 6.31 -3.42
CA LEU A 29 -5.87 5.36 -2.93
C LEU A 29 -4.48 5.67 -3.49
N LEU A 30 -4.36 5.99 -4.78
CA LEU A 30 -3.06 6.35 -5.37
C LEU A 30 -2.49 7.63 -4.72
N ARG A 31 -3.34 8.64 -4.48
CA ARG A 31 -2.92 9.89 -3.81
C ARG A 31 -2.51 9.66 -2.36
N GLN A 32 -3.24 8.81 -1.62
CA GLN A 32 -2.89 8.51 -0.23
C GLN A 32 -1.59 7.70 -0.15
N SER A 33 -1.42 6.70 -1.01
CA SER A 33 -0.16 5.96 -1.13
C SER A 33 1.01 6.90 -1.37
N ALA A 34 0.90 7.81 -2.34
CA ALA A 34 1.93 8.79 -2.65
C ALA A 34 2.21 9.76 -1.49
N ARG A 35 1.14 10.28 -0.84
CA ARG A 35 1.26 11.23 0.27
C ARG A 35 2.00 10.62 1.47
N TYR A 36 1.61 9.43 1.90
CA TYR A 36 2.23 8.78 3.04
C TYR A 36 3.65 8.30 2.74
N THR A 37 3.90 7.87 1.51
CA THR A 37 5.26 7.55 1.04
C THR A 37 6.17 8.78 1.08
N ALA A 38 5.68 9.94 0.62
CA ALA A 38 6.43 11.18 0.69
C ALA A 38 6.64 11.68 2.13
N ALA A 39 5.63 11.54 3.00
CA ALA A 39 5.75 11.87 4.42
C ALA A 39 6.84 11.03 5.10
N ALA A 40 6.90 9.73 4.80
CA ALA A 40 7.95 8.85 5.31
C ALA A 40 9.38 9.29 4.92
N GLU A 41 9.57 9.85 3.72
CA GLU A 41 10.87 10.42 3.31
C GLU A 41 11.22 11.71 4.07
N GLN A 42 10.22 12.44 4.58
CA GLN A 42 10.39 13.68 5.33
C GLN A 42 10.58 13.44 6.84
N ASP A 43 10.14 12.29 7.33
CA ASP A 43 10.17 11.96 8.76
C ASP A 43 11.58 11.74 9.29
N LYS A 44 11.91 12.51 10.33
CA LYS A 44 13.19 12.39 11.05
C LYS A 44 13.19 11.22 12.03
N ASN A 45 12.05 10.96 12.69
CA ASN A 45 11.90 9.85 13.63
C ASN A 45 11.74 8.52 12.84
N PRO A 46 12.64 7.53 13.02
CA PRO A 46 12.58 6.27 12.27
C PRO A 46 11.26 5.49 12.43
N LEU A 47 10.63 5.51 13.60
CA LEU A 47 9.37 4.80 13.84
C LEU A 47 8.20 5.47 13.12
N ILE A 48 8.18 6.80 13.06
CA ILE A 48 7.15 7.55 12.32
C ILE A 48 7.34 7.38 10.82
N ALA A 49 8.59 7.40 10.34
CA ALA A 49 8.91 7.08 8.94
C ALA A 49 8.43 5.67 8.57
N LEU A 50 8.64 4.68 9.44
CA LEU A 50 8.12 3.32 9.25
C LEU A 50 6.60 3.29 9.20
N LEU A 51 5.92 3.95 10.15
CA LEU A 51 4.45 4.05 10.17
C LEU A 51 3.89 4.61 8.85
N HIS A 52 4.40 5.76 8.39
CA HIS A 52 3.93 6.37 7.15
C HIS A 52 4.29 5.54 5.92
N SER A 53 5.48 4.92 5.86
CA SER A 53 5.82 4.07 4.72
C SER A 53 4.93 2.82 4.63
N ASN A 54 4.56 2.23 5.78
CA ASN A 54 3.60 1.13 5.83
C ASN A 54 2.20 1.54 5.36
N TYR A 55 1.73 2.74 5.72
CA TYR A 55 0.49 3.28 5.15
C TYR A 55 0.61 3.51 3.64
N GLY A 56 1.73 4.03 3.17
CA GLY A 56 2.04 4.18 1.74
C GLY A 56 1.87 2.86 0.98
N ALA A 57 2.45 1.78 1.49
CA ALA A 57 2.34 0.44 0.93
C ALA A 57 0.92 -0.13 1.03
N ALA A 58 0.24 0.02 2.18
CA ALA A 58 -1.11 -0.48 2.37
C ALA A 58 -2.10 0.12 1.36
N TYR A 59 -2.05 1.44 1.13
CA TYR A 59 -2.89 2.09 0.12
C TYR A 59 -2.56 1.64 -1.31
N LEU A 60 -1.30 1.33 -1.61
CA LEU A 60 -0.89 0.76 -2.90
C LEU A 60 -1.49 -0.64 -3.10
N PHE A 61 -1.42 -1.50 -2.08
CA PHE A 61 -1.95 -2.86 -2.19
C PHE A 61 -3.47 -2.83 -2.31
N ALA A 62 -4.16 -2.03 -1.49
CA ALA A 62 -5.61 -1.82 -1.61
C ALA A 62 -6.01 -1.27 -2.99
N LEU A 63 -5.20 -0.38 -3.59
CA LEU A 63 -5.44 0.12 -4.95
C LEU A 63 -5.42 -1.03 -5.97
N ARG A 64 -4.45 -1.93 -5.86
CA ARG A 64 -4.27 -3.05 -6.81
C ARG A 64 -5.23 -4.21 -6.56
N ASP A 65 -5.83 -4.31 -5.37
CA ASP A 65 -6.91 -5.25 -5.09
C ASP A 65 -8.22 -4.87 -5.80
N ILE A 66 -8.45 -3.57 -6.05
CA ILE A 66 -9.71 -3.06 -6.62
C ILE A 66 -9.60 -2.60 -8.09
N SER A 67 -8.39 -2.55 -8.65
CA SER A 67 -8.15 -2.00 -9.99
C SER A 67 -6.97 -2.68 -10.66
N SER A 68 -7.11 -2.99 -11.95
CA SER A 68 -6.01 -3.52 -12.75
C SER A 68 -4.94 -2.46 -13.03
N ASP A 69 -3.72 -2.91 -13.33
CA ASP A 69 -2.61 -2.03 -13.69
C ASP A 69 -2.94 -1.18 -14.95
N ASN A 70 -3.70 -1.74 -15.91
CA ASN A 70 -4.19 -1.02 -17.09
C ASN A 70 -5.22 0.07 -16.75
N ASP A 71 -6.18 -0.23 -15.86
CA ASP A 71 -7.18 0.74 -15.40
C ASP A 71 -6.51 1.90 -14.66
N ILE A 72 -5.53 1.59 -13.79
CA ILE A 72 -4.77 2.61 -13.06
C ILE A 72 -4.03 3.52 -14.04
N LYS A 73 -3.38 2.95 -15.06
CA LYS A 73 -2.72 3.73 -16.12
C LYS A 73 -3.71 4.60 -16.88
N ALA A 74 -4.88 4.08 -17.25
CA ALA A 74 -5.90 4.84 -17.96
C ALA A 74 -6.48 6.00 -17.12
N ILE A 75 -6.72 5.78 -15.82
CA ILE A 75 -7.34 6.76 -14.93
C ILE A 75 -6.36 7.84 -14.47
N MET A 76 -5.11 7.46 -14.18
CA MET A 76 -4.13 8.32 -13.51
C MET A 76 -2.92 8.70 -14.37
N ASN A 77 -2.75 8.05 -15.52
CA ASN A 77 -1.55 8.19 -16.37
C ASN A 77 -0.24 7.96 -15.60
N VAL A 78 -0.22 6.93 -14.76
CA VAL A 78 0.94 6.55 -13.94
C VAL A 78 1.44 5.16 -14.34
N ASP A 79 2.75 5.01 -14.43
CA ASP A 79 3.41 3.71 -14.46
C ASP A 79 3.36 3.10 -13.05
N ILE A 80 2.39 2.20 -12.86
CA ILE A 80 2.13 1.58 -11.55
C ILE A 80 3.28 0.71 -11.08
N HIS A 81 4.07 0.10 -11.96
CA HIS A 81 5.22 -0.71 -11.56
C HIS A 81 6.35 0.17 -11.02
N LYS A 82 6.66 1.27 -11.72
CA LYS A 82 7.64 2.26 -11.24
C LYS A 82 7.20 2.88 -9.92
N PHE A 83 5.91 3.23 -9.80
CA PHE A 83 5.36 3.76 -8.56
C PHE A 83 5.42 2.74 -7.42
N ALA A 84 4.95 1.52 -7.65
CA ALA A 84 4.95 0.45 -6.66
C ALA A 84 6.36 0.17 -6.13
N LYS A 85 7.34 0.08 -7.04
CA LYS A 85 8.75 -0.09 -6.67
C LYS A 85 9.24 1.03 -5.75
N LYS A 86 8.95 2.30 -6.08
CA LYS A 86 9.37 3.44 -5.24
C LYS A 86 8.73 3.37 -3.84
N VAL A 87 7.46 3.00 -3.74
CA VAL A 87 6.75 2.83 -2.45
C VAL A 87 7.39 1.71 -1.62
N THR A 88 7.60 0.53 -2.21
CA THR A 88 8.18 -0.61 -1.49
C THR A 88 9.64 -0.40 -1.13
N ASP A 89 10.43 0.28 -1.96
CA ASP A 89 11.82 0.63 -1.66
C ASP A 89 11.91 1.57 -0.44
N ILE A 90 10.97 2.52 -0.30
CA ILE A 90 10.90 3.42 0.85
C ILE A 90 10.45 2.66 2.11
N GLN A 91 9.49 1.75 1.99
CA GLN A 91 9.06 0.88 3.09
C GLN A 91 10.20 -0.01 3.61
N ASP A 92 10.93 -0.68 2.71
CA ASP A 92 12.08 -1.51 3.04
C ASP A 92 13.17 -0.68 3.74
N LYS A 93 13.51 0.49 3.17
CA LYS A 93 14.48 1.42 3.76
C LYS A 93 14.07 1.86 5.17
N SER A 94 12.80 2.21 5.39
CA SER A 94 12.30 2.62 6.71
C SER A 94 12.32 1.47 7.71
N SER A 95 11.98 0.25 7.28
CA SER A 95 12.01 -0.96 8.11
C SER A 95 13.44 -1.26 8.57
N LYS A 96 14.39 -1.29 7.63
CA LYS A 96 15.82 -1.48 7.91
C LYS A 96 16.38 -0.40 8.83
N LYS A 97 15.97 0.86 8.65
CA LYS A 97 16.38 1.97 9.52
C LYS A 97 15.94 1.75 10.97
N VAL A 98 14.72 1.26 11.20
CA VAL A 98 14.23 0.95 12.54
C VAL A 98 15.04 -0.20 13.16
N SER A 99 15.22 -1.31 12.44
CA SER A 99 16.01 -2.45 12.94
C SER A 99 17.45 -2.06 13.29
N ALA A 100 18.09 -1.22 12.45
CA ALA A 100 19.43 -0.72 12.72
C ALA A 100 19.50 0.24 13.93
N THR A 101 18.45 1.04 14.16
CA THR A 101 18.42 2.01 15.26
C THR A 101 17.99 1.37 16.59
N CYS A 102 17.14 0.34 16.54
CA CYS A 102 16.59 -0.35 17.70
C CYS A 102 16.65 -1.87 17.48
N PRO A 103 17.83 -2.51 17.61
CA PRO A 103 18.00 -3.95 17.33
C PRO A 103 17.08 -4.85 18.16
N ASN A 104 16.73 -4.43 19.37
CA ASN A 104 15.81 -5.16 20.24
C ASN A 104 14.37 -5.23 19.69
N MET A 105 14.00 -4.36 18.75
CA MET A 105 12.70 -4.43 18.07
C MET A 105 12.66 -5.47 16.94
N ALA A 106 13.81 -5.95 16.46
CA ALA A 106 13.85 -7.01 15.46
C ALA A 106 13.34 -8.33 16.04
N GLY A 107 13.61 -8.61 17.33
CA GLY A 107 13.14 -9.82 18.02
C GLY A 107 13.68 -11.12 17.41
N ASN A 108 13.09 -12.25 17.82
CA ASN A 108 13.38 -13.57 17.24
C ASN A 108 12.45 -13.82 16.05
N VAL A 109 12.92 -13.50 14.84
CA VAL A 109 12.16 -13.68 13.60
C VAL A 109 12.52 -15.01 12.93
N ASP A 110 11.58 -15.53 12.14
CA ASP A 110 11.81 -16.70 11.29
C ASP A 110 13.01 -16.48 10.35
N LYS A 111 14.01 -17.36 10.45
CA LYS A 111 15.27 -17.24 9.69
C LYS A 111 15.09 -17.46 8.19
N TYR A 112 14.13 -18.28 7.78
CA TYR A 112 13.84 -18.50 6.37
C TYR A 112 13.27 -17.22 5.75
N LEU A 113 12.36 -16.54 6.45
CA LEU A 113 11.80 -15.26 6.00
C LEU A 113 12.85 -14.16 5.96
N LEU A 114 13.69 -14.03 7.00
CA LEU A 114 14.77 -13.03 7.02
C LEU A 114 15.76 -13.21 5.86
N LYS A 115 16.08 -14.46 5.51
CA LYS A 115 16.95 -14.76 4.36
C LYS A 115 16.33 -14.30 3.03
N ILE A 116 15.03 -14.50 2.84
CA ILE A 116 14.32 -14.02 1.64
C ILE A 116 14.25 -12.49 1.61
N ALA A 117 14.03 -11.87 2.77
CA ALA A 117 13.98 -10.41 2.91
C ALA A 117 15.34 -9.71 2.71
N GLY A 118 16.45 -10.47 2.79
CA GLY A 118 17.82 -9.93 2.69
C GLY A 118 18.30 -9.26 3.98
N ASP A 119 17.73 -9.66 5.12
CA ASP A 119 18.08 -9.16 6.46
C ASP A 119 18.98 -10.15 7.24
N LEU A 120 19.51 -11.18 6.55
CA LEU A 120 20.38 -12.24 7.09
C LEU A 120 21.48 -12.60 6.09
#